data_AF-A0A9P7FZT7-F1
#
_entry.id   AF-A0A9P7FZT7-F1
#
_cell.length_a   1.000
_cell.length_b   1.000
_cell.length_c   1.000
_cell.angle_alpha   90.00
_cell.angle_beta   90.00
_cell.angle_gamma   90.00
#
_symmetry.space_group_name_H-M   'P 1'
#
loop_
_entity.id
_entity.type
_entity.pdbx_description
1 polymer ?
#
loop_
_entity_poly.entity_id
_entity_poly.type
_entity_poly.pdbx_seq_one_letter_code
_entity_poly.pdbx_strand_id
1 'polypeptide(L)'
;MSSLTTDPISLAMPRLDSKAIAAALANKVTPALADLISNMIPSQNSRKRRRATTRNTPSGTESLGHYEYGRYYARAGDFFLKVDQVVNCGLVEEAKESDDETTPDPRRFEAWQILCEMIPGFRQHMLALAGNHLERKAICREIRSGISKVRADDTTSMKSGVLDIMLLGAPVDSPLPALQAKKKGNRGWHHPQTAKLLCPIKYEPTPE
;
A
#
# COMPACT_ATOMS: atom_id res chain seq x y z
N MET A 1 -67.03 1.74 -6.58
CA MET A 1 -66.47 0.41 -6.31
C MET A 1 -65.45 0.17 -7.42
N SER A 2 -64.14 0.19 -7.24
CA SER A 2 -63.32 -0.20 -6.10
C SER A 2 -61.95 0.50 -6.19
N SER A 3 -61.49 1.10 -5.09
CA SER A 3 -60.17 1.72 -4.97
C SER A 3 -59.11 0.64 -4.76
N LEU A 4 -58.15 0.53 -5.69
CA LEU A 4 -56.96 -0.31 -5.56
C LEU A 4 -55.96 0.39 -4.63
N THR A 5 -55.91 -0.05 -3.38
CA THR A 5 -54.86 0.30 -2.41
C THR A 5 -53.63 -0.56 -2.69
N THR A 6 -52.55 0.06 -3.17
CA THR A 6 -51.23 -0.57 -3.27
C THR A 6 -50.49 -0.42 -1.95
N ASP A 7 -50.42 -1.51 -1.18
CA ASP A 7 -49.54 -1.61 -0.02
C ASP A 7 -48.08 -1.81 -0.48
N PRO A 8 -47.08 -1.12 0.11
CA PRO A 8 -45.69 -1.41 -0.17
C PRO A 8 -45.28 -2.71 0.51
N ILE A 9 -44.89 -3.71 -0.30
CA ILE A 9 -44.26 -4.94 0.16
C ILE A 9 -42.92 -4.57 0.80
N SER A 10 -42.92 -4.50 2.13
CA SER A 10 -41.72 -4.44 2.96
C SER A 10 -41.05 -5.81 2.94
N LEU A 11 -40.18 -6.04 1.95
CA LEU A 11 -39.30 -7.21 1.92
C LEU A 11 -38.11 -6.95 2.83
N ALA A 12 -38.35 -7.01 4.14
CA ALA A 12 -37.27 -7.08 5.13
C ALA A 12 -36.52 -8.39 4.93
N MET A 13 -35.44 -8.36 4.13
CA MET A 13 -34.51 -9.47 4.07
C MET A 13 -33.88 -9.64 5.45
N PRO A 14 -33.95 -10.85 6.06
CA PRO A 14 -33.22 -11.11 7.28
C PRO A 14 -31.72 -10.94 7.00
N ARG A 15 -31.06 -10.07 7.77
CA ARG A 15 -29.60 -10.00 7.79
C ARG A 15 -29.10 -11.35 8.29
N LEU A 16 -28.69 -12.20 7.36
CA LEU A 16 -28.06 -13.47 7.68
C LEU A 16 -26.77 -13.19 8.45
N ASP A 17 -26.73 -13.64 9.70
CA ASP A 17 -25.54 -13.55 10.55
C ASP A 17 -24.39 -14.31 9.88
N SER A 18 -23.30 -13.60 9.58
CA SER A 18 -22.10 -14.16 8.96
C SER A 18 -21.49 -15.32 9.76
N LYS A 19 -21.74 -15.36 11.07
CA LYS A 19 -21.36 -16.48 11.95
C LYS A 19 -22.18 -17.75 11.70
N ALA A 20 -23.47 -17.63 11.39
CA ALA A 20 -24.32 -18.78 11.10
C ALA A 20 -23.96 -19.43 9.75
N ILE A 21 -23.61 -18.60 8.75
CA ILE A 21 -23.10 -19.07 7.46
C ILE A 21 -21.75 -19.76 7.62
N ALA A 22 -20.83 -19.20 8.43
CA ALA A 22 -19.53 -19.80 8.70
C ALA A 22 -19.64 -21.14 9.44
N ALA A 23 -20.57 -21.27 10.41
CA ALA A 23 -20.82 -22.52 11.10
C ALA A 23 -21.45 -23.60 10.19
N ALA A 24 -22.34 -23.19 9.27
CA ALA A 24 -22.94 -24.10 8.29
C ALA A 24 -21.93 -24.55 7.21
N LEU A 25 -20.99 -23.70 6.80
CA LEU A 25 -19.91 -24.07 5.88
C LEU A 25 -18.85 -24.94 6.56
N ALA A 26 -18.52 -24.70 7.83
CA ALA A 26 -17.53 -25.50 8.57
C ALA A 26 -17.92 -26.99 8.64
N ASN A 27 -19.22 -27.30 8.64
CA ASN A 27 -19.72 -28.68 8.68
C ASN A 27 -19.71 -29.40 7.31
N LYS A 28 -19.40 -28.72 6.21
CA LYS A 28 -19.36 -29.29 4.85
C LYS A 28 -17.98 -29.22 4.18
N VAL A 29 -16.96 -28.81 4.94
CA VAL A 29 -15.65 -28.45 4.38
C VAL A 29 -14.58 -29.37 4.97
N THR A 30 -13.71 -29.90 4.11
CA THR A 30 -12.56 -30.71 4.53
C THR A 30 -11.68 -29.89 5.48
N PRO A 31 -11.05 -30.51 6.49
CA PRO A 31 -10.27 -29.80 7.51
C PRO A 31 -9.18 -28.89 6.89
N ALA A 32 -8.62 -29.29 5.74
CA ALA A 32 -7.64 -28.50 4.99
C ALA A 32 -8.17 -27.16 4.44
N LEU A 33 -9.43 -27.10 3.99
CA LEU A 33 -10.04 -25.87 3.46
C LEU A 33 -10.56 -24.98 4.61
N ALA A 34 -10.94 -25.57 5.74
CA ALA A 34 -11.26 -24.82 6.96
C ALA A 34 -10.03 -24.08 7.51
N ASP A 35 -8.85 -24.70 7.47
CA ASP A 35 -7.58 -24.07 7.86
C ASP A 35 -7.17 -22.94 6.89
N LEU A 36 -7.45 -23.09 5.59
CA LEU A 36 -7.20 -22.03 4.61
C LEU A 36 -8.05 -20.79 4.88
N ILE A 37 -9.35 -20.98 5.14
CA ILE A 37 -10.29 -19.88 5.44
C ILE A 37 -9.91 -19.20 6.77
N SER A 38 -9.51 -19.97 7.78
CA SER A 38 -9.04 -19.46 9.07
C SER A 38 -7.79 -18.59 8.94
N ASN A 39 -6.86 -18.97 8.05
CA ASN A 39 -5.62 -18.22 7.80
C ASN A 39 -5.82 -16.97 6.92
N MET A 40 -6.90 -16.91 6.13
CA MET A 40 -7.23 -15.72 5.33
C MET A 40 -7.97 -14.63 6.13
N ILE A 41 -8.55 -14.96 7.28
CA ILE A 41 -9.21 -13.98 8.16
C ILE A 41 -8.13 -13.39 9.11
N PRO A 42 -7.76 -12.11 8.99
CA PRO A 42 -6.75 -11.53 9.88
C PRO A 42 -7.22 -11.57 11.33
N SER A 43 -6.56 -12.42 12.13
CA SER A 43 -6.76 -12.51 13.58
C SER A 43 -6.54 -11.15 14.23
N GLN A 44 -7.63 -10.57 14.78
CA GLN A 44 -7.64 -9.29 15.49
C GLN A 44 -6.72 -9.28 16.72
N ASN A 45 -6.27 -10.45 17.19
CA ASN A 45 -5.55 -10.61 18.45
C ASN A 45 -4.02 -10.42 18.36
N SER A 46 -3.44 -10.30 17.15
CA SER A 46 -1.98 -10.23 16.96
C SER A 46 -1.38 -8.82 16.93
N ARG A 47 -2.17 -7.76 17.18
CA ARG A 47 -1.72 -6.35 17.17
C ARG A 47 -1.00 -5.89 18.44
N LYS A 48 -0.53 -6.78 19.32
CA LYS A 48 0.07 -6.38 20.61
C LYS A 48 1.60 -6.49 20.62
N ARG A 49 2.26 -5.59 19.89
CA ARG A 49 3.59 -4.99 20.18
C ARG A 49 4.07 -4.17 18.97
N ARG A 50 3.36 -3.09 18.66
CA ARG A 50 3.98 -1.96 17.96
C ARG A 50 4.46 -1.01 19.04
N ARG A 51 5.76 -0.65 19.01
CA ARG A 51 6.27 0.50 19.79
C ARG A 51 5.31 1.66 19.53
N ALA A 52 4.70 2.14 20.60
CA ALA A 52 3.85 3.33 20.57
C ALA A 52 4.74 4.54 20.29
N THR A 53 4.97 4.82 19.00
CA THR A 53 4.99 6.21 18.58
C THR A 53 3.53 6.63 18.62
N THR A 54 3.19 7.52 19.54
CA THR A 54 1.87 8.11 19.79
C THR A 54 1.03 8.17 18.52
N ARG A 55 0.18 7.16 18.31
CA ARG A 55 -0.78 7.14 17.22
C ARG A 55 -2.05 7.77 17.76
N ASN A 56 -2.00 9.10 17.93
CA ASN A 56 -3.22 9.88 18.02
C ASN A 56 -3.96 9.59 16.72
N THR A 57 -5.11 8.96 16.83
CA THR A 57 -6.03 8.77 15.72
C THR A 57 -6.95 9.99 15.83
N PRO A 58 -6.77 11.04 15.02
CA PRO A 58 -7.61 12.21 15.17
C PRO A 58 -9.00 11.87 14.66
N SER A 59 -9.96 11.85 15.59
CA SER A 59 -11.36 12.04 15.26
C SER A 59 -11.56 13.54 15.03
N GLY A 60 -12.00 13.92 13.84
CA GLY A 60 -12.20 15.32 13.48
C GLY A 60 -11.35 15.71 12.28
N THR A 61 -11.82 16.71 11.55
CA THR A 61 -11.21 17.34 10.37
C THR A 61 -9.84 17.97 10.67
N GLU A 62 -8.87 17.18 11.11
CA GLU A 62 -7.48 17.61 11.24
C GLU A 62 -6.80 17.45 9.88
N SER A 63 -6.19 18.54 9.39
CA SER A 63 -5.35 18.49 8.20
C SER A 63 -4.29 17.41 8.38
N LEU A 64 -4.25 16.42 7.49
CA LEU A 64 -3.23 15.38 7.52
C LEU A 64 -1.82 16.02 7.55
N GLY A 65 -0.91 15.43 8.31
CA GLY A 65 0.49 15.87 8.30
C GLY A 65 1.16 15.61 6.95
N HIS A 66 2.20 16.37 6.63
CA HIS A 66 2.98 16.23 5.38
C HIS A 66 3.53 14.81 5.19
N TYR A 67 3.82 14.10 6.27
CA TYR A 67 4.18 12.68 6.25
C TYR A 67 3.10 11.80 5.58
N GLU A 68 1.83 11.94 5.96
CA GLU A 68 0.75 11.12 5.41
C GLU A 68 0.48 11.48 3.94
N TYR A 69 0.55 12.77 3.59
CA TYR A 69 0.51 13.18 2.17
C TYR A 69 1.65 12.60 1.35
N GLY A 70 2.86 12.51 1.92
CA GLY A 70 3.97 11.81 1.28
C GLY A 70 3.66 10.35 0.97
N ARG A 71 2.85 9.68 1.80
CA ARG A 71 2.42 8.29 1.55
C ARG A 71 1.44 8.19 0.37
N TYR A 72 0.57 9.18 0.20
CA TYR A 72 -0.34 9.24 -0.95
C TYR A 72 0.41 9.62 -2.23
N TYR A 73 1.28 10.63 -2.15
CA TYR A 73 2.09 11.07 -3.28
C TYR A 73 2.97 9.96 -3.85
N ALA A 74 3.45 9.04 -3.01
CA ALA A 74 4.23 7.88 -3.43
C ALA A 74 3.52 6.97 -4.45
N ARG A 75 2.17 7.05 -4.56
CA ARG A 75 1.36 6.25 -5.49
C ARG A 75 0.77 7.05 -6.65
N ALA A 76 0.75 8.38 -6.55
CA ALA A 76 0.16 9.27 -7.55
C ALA A 76 1.20 10.03 -8.37
N GLY A 77 2.32 10.40 -7.75
CA GLY A 77 3.37 11.21 -8.36
C GLY A 77 4.58 10.40 -8.81
N ASP A 78 5.59 11.12 -9.30
CA ASP A 78 6.80 10.50 -9.82
C ASP A 78 7.70 9.90 -8.72
N PHE A 79 8.03 8.63 -8.87
CA PHE A 79 8.80 7.85 -7.92
C PHE A 79 10.30 8.21 -7.88
N PHE A 80 10.88 8.74 -8.95
CA PHE A 80 12.32 8.96 -9.03
C PHE A 80 12.74 10.39 -8.72
N LEU A 81 11.79 11.32 -8.65
CA LEU A 81 12.08 12.72 -8.38
C LEU A 81 12.31 12.99 -6.89
N LYS A 82 13.30 13.84 -6.61
CA LYS A 82 13.53 14.35 -5.26
C LYS A 82 12.52 15.46 -4.99
N VAL A 83 11.69 15.31 -3.97
CA VAL A 83 10.67 16.31 -3.56
C VAL A 83 11.24 17.74 -3.47
N ASP A 84 12.47 17.89 -3.00
CA ASP A 84 13.14 19.19 -2.88
C ASP A 84 13.39 19.85 -4.25
N GLN A 85 13.78 19.07 -5.25
CA GLN A 85 13.97 19.54 -6.63
C GLN A 85 12.65 19.86 -7.30
N VAL A 86 11.59 19.11 -6.98
CA VAL A 86 10.22 19.37 -7.47
C VAL A 86 9.73 20.71 -6.95
N VAL A 87 9.83 20.93 -5.63
CA VAL A 87 9.42 22.19 -5.00
C VAL A 87 10.24 23.37 -5.51
N ASN A 88 11.57 23.24 -5.61
CA ASN A 88 12.40 24.32 -6.15
C ASN A 88 12.06 24.63 -7.63
N CYS A 89 11.77 23.61 -8.44
CA CYS A 89 11.33 23.80 -9.82
C CYS A 89 10.01 24.58 -9.87
N GLY A 90 9.04 24.21 -9.02
CA GLY A 90 7.78 24.92 -8.91
C GLY A 90 7.96 26.37 -8.48
N LEU A 91 8.76 26.62 -7.44
CA LEU A 91 9.01 27.99 -6.96
C LEU A 91 9.71 28.87 -7.99
N VAL A 92 10.66 28.32 -8.75
CA VAL A 92 11.29 29.06 -9.85
C VAL A 92 10.26 29.40 -10.92
N GLU A 93 9.38 28.48 -11.26
CA GLU A 93 8.34 28.72 -12.26
C GLU A 93 7.31 29.76 -11.82
N GLU A 94 6.84 29.70 -10.58
CA GLU A 94 5.88 30.69 -10.04
C GLU A 94 6.52 32.09 -9.87
N ALA A 95 7.85 32.17 -9.82
CA ALA A 95 8.59 33.42 -9.73
C ALA A 95 8.93 34.03 -11.10
N LYS A 96 8.71 33.30 -12.21
CA LYS A 96 8.94 33.84 -13.56
C LYS A 96 7.90 34.90 -13.88
N GLU A 97 8.38 36.01 -14.41
CA GLU A 97 7.52 36.99 -15.07
C GLU A 97 7.20 36.48 -16.48
N SER A 98 6.07 36.93 -17.06
CA SER A 98 5.45 36.35 -18.26
C SER A 98 6.30 36.38 -19.55
N ASP A 99 7.51 36.95 -19.51
CA ASP A 99 8.40 37.17 -20.66
C ASP A 99 9.70 36.33 -20.61
N ASP A 100 9.82 35.41 -19.64
CA ASP A 100 11.00 34.55 -19.51
C ASP A 100 10.84 33.27 -20.37
N GLU A 101 11.60 33.15 -21.46
CA GLU A 101 11.54 32.03 -22.42
C GLU A 101 12.06 30.68 -21.87
N THR A 102 12.42 30.61 -20.59
CA THR A 102 12.93 29.38 -20.00
C THR A 102 11.79 28.37 -19.81
N THR A 103 11.73 27.31 -20.62
CA THR A 103 10.76 26.22 -20.40
C THR A 103 11.08 25.43 -19.11
N PRO A 104 10.12 25.23 -18.19
CA PRO A 104 10.34 24.37 -17.02
C PRO A 104 10.62 22.93 -17.43
N ASP A 105 11.32 22.18 -16.58
CA ASP A 105 11.38 20.72 -16.72
C ASP A 105 9.96 20.16 -16.57
N PRO A 106 9.32 19.67 -17.65
CA PRO A 106 7.89 19.37 -17.65
C PRO A 106 7.55 18.29 -16.64
N ARG A 107 8.46 17.32 -16.44
CA ARG A 107 8.27 16.21 -15.51
C ARG A 107 8.31 16.68 -14.05
N ARG A 108 9.19 17.63 -13.73
CA ARG A 108 9.25 18.21 -12.37
C ARG A 108 8.09 19.16 -12.12
N PHE A 109 7.66 19.91 -13.13
CA PHE A 109 6.54 20.81 -12.98
C PHE A 109 5.21 20.07 -12.81
N GLU A 110 4.98 18.98 -13.56
CA GLU A 110 3.84 18.09 -13.35
C GLU A 110 3.82 17.51 -11.92
N ALA A 111 4.97 17.01 -11.45
CA ALA A 111 5.12 16.53 -10.08
C ALA A 111 4.82 17.62 -9.02
N TRP A 112 5.14 18.88 -9.32
CA TRP A 112 4.80 20.02 -8.48
C TRP A 112 3.29 20.27 -8.46
N GLN A 113 2.61 20.23 -9.61
CA GLN A 113 1.15 20.36 -9.68
C GLN A 113 0.45 19.28 -8.85
N ILE A 114 0.87 18.01 -8.98
CA ILE A 114 0.31 16.90 -8.20
C ILE A 114 0.46 17.15 -6.69
N LEU A 115 1.61 17.67 -6.23
CA LEU A 115 1.80 18.01 -4.81
C LEU A 115 0.86 19.15 -4.36
N CYS A 116 0.70 20.18 -5.18
CA CYS A 116 -0.17 21.32 -4.89
C CYS A 116 -1.65 20.94 -4.85
N GLU A 117 -2.10 20.04 -5.72
CA GLU A 117 -3.46 19.52 -5.74
C GLU A 117 -3.74 18.59 -4.55
N MET A 118 -2.75 17.76 -4.19
CA MET A 118 -2.90 16.77 -3.13
C MET A 118 -2.84 17.35 -1.72
N ILE A 119 -2.00 18.37 -1.51
CA ILE A 119 -1.76 18.97 -0.20
C ILE A 119 -2.48 20.32 -0.15
N PRO A 120 -3.56 20.46 0.63
CA PRO A 120 -4.31 21.71 0.72
C PRO A 120 -3.43 22.90 1.12
N GLY A 121 -3.49 23.98 0.34
CA GLY A 121 -2.73 25.22 0.61
C GLY A 121 -1.22 25.10 0.43
N PHE A 122 -0.71 23.99 -0.12
CA PHE A 122 0.73 23.75 -0.21
C PHE A 122 1.44 24.76 -1.10
N ARG A 123 0.83 25.16 -2.21
CA ARG A 123 1.38 26.16 -3.12
C ARG A 123 1.67 27.48 -2.39
N GLN A 124 0.66 28.04 -1.73
CA GLN A 124 0.75 29.30 -1.01
C GLN A 124 1.75 29.20 0.14
N HIS A 125 1.73 28.07 0.86
CA HIS A 125 2.66 27.82 1.96
C HIS A 125 4.12 27.77 1.49
N MET A 126 4.41 27.07 0.40
CA MET A 126 5.77 27.00 -0.16
C MET A 126 6.24 28.35 -0.71
N LEU A 127 5.34 29.14 -1.32
CA LEU A 127 5.64 30.51 -1.78
C LEU A 127 5.99 31.44 -0.61
N ALA A 128 5.23 31.38 0.49
CA ALA A 128 5.55 32.13 1.71
C ALA A 128 6.92 31.74 2.29
N LEU A 129 7.32 30.47 2.12
CA LEU A 129 8.61 29.93 2.53
C LEU A 129 9.71 30.02 1.46
N ALA A 130 9.51 30.77 0.37
CA ALA A 130 10.51 30.87 -0.70
C ALA A 130 11.88 31.33 -0.16
N GLY A 131 11.88 32.33 0.73
CA GLY A 131 13.07 32.86 1.41
C GLY A 131 13.60 32.00 2.56
N ASN A 132 12.82 31.04 3.09
CA ASN A 132 13.22 30.19 4.22
C ASN A 132 13.49 28.75 3.76
N HIS A 133 14.71 28.55 3.25
CA HIS A 133 15.14 27.25 2.73
C HIS A 133 15.14 26.13 3.78
N LEU A 134 15.43 26.43 5.05
CA LEU A 134 15.53 25.42 6.10
C LEU A 134 14.17 24.82 6.42
N GLU A 135 13.14 25.66 6.60
CA GLU A 135 11.78 25.20 6.86
C GLU A 135 11.18 24.44 5.68
N ARG A 136 11.38 24.94 4.46
CA ARG A 136 10.98 24.24 3.23
C ARG A 136 11.59 22.85 3.13
N LYS A 137 12.89 22.73 3.44
CA LYS A 137 13.60 21.46 3.43
C LYS A 137 13.10 20.51 4.51
N ALA A 138 12.69 21.02 5.67
CA ALA A 138 12.07 20.22 6.73
C ALA A 138 10.74 19.60 6.26
N ILE A 139 9.86 20.40 5.65
CA ILE A 139 8.59 19.92 5.07
C ILE A 139 8.84 18.87 3.98
N CYS A 140 9.76 19.16 3.04
CA CYS A 140 10.15 18.22 1.99
C CYS A 140 10.70 16.90 2.55
N ARG A 141 11.38 16.94 3.71
CA ARG A 141 11.91 15.76 4.40
C ARG A 141 10.78 14.91 4.99
N GLU A 142 9.75 15.52 5.55
CA GLU A 142 8.58 14.79 6.06
C GLU A 142 7.84 14.05 4.94
N ILE A 143 7.56 14.74 3.83
CA ILE A 143 6.95 14.15 2.63
C ILE A 143 7.81 12.97 2.16
N ARG A 144 9.13 13.17 2.02
CA ARG A 144 10.07 12.11 1.60
C ARG A 144 10.11 10.93 2.56
N SER A 145 9.95 11.16 3.86
CA SER A 145 9.87 10.11 4.86
C SER A 145 8.62 9.26 4.65
N GLY A 146 7.47 9.89 4.39
CA GLY A 146 6.23 9.20 4.01
C GLY A 146 6.38 8.36 2.75
N ILE A 147 6.99 8.94 1.70
CA ILE A 147 7.28 8.23 0.45
C ILE A 147 8.15 7.00 0.69
N SER A 148 9.26 7.18 1.39
CA SER A 148 10.21 6.10 1.71
C SER A 148 9.52 4.98 2.51
N LYS A 149 8.63 5.33 3.44
CA LYS A 149 7.89 4.35 4.22
C LYS A 149 6.98 3.50 3.35
N VAL A 150 6.24 4.11 2.43
CA VAL A 150 5.36 3.36 1.52
C VAL A 150 6.16 2.38 0.67
N ARG A 151 7.29 2.80 0.11
CA ARG A 151 8.17 1.90 -0.66
C ARG A 151 8.69 0.73 0.17
N ALA A 152 9.09 1.00 1.42
CA ALA A 152 9.52 -0.04 2.33
C ALA A 152 8.37 -1.01 2.64
N ASP A 153 7.15 -0.52 2.82
CA ASP A 153 5.98 -1.36 3.08
C ASP A 153 5.59 -2.20 1.86
N ASP A 154 5.63 -1.63 0.65
CA ASP A 154 5.33 -2.33 -0.60
C ASP A 154 6.36 -3.42 -0.87
N THR A 155 7.67 -3.13 -0.74
CA THR A 155 8.73 -4.14 -0.91
C THR A 155 8.72 -5.22 0.17
N THR A 156 8.37 -4.86 1.41
CA THR A 156 8.27 -5.83 2.52
C THR A 156 7.09 -6.77 2.33
N SER A 157 5.93 -6.26 1.91
CA SER A 157 4.72 -7.06 1.68
C SER A 157 4.83 -7.93 0.41
N MET A 158 5.48 -7.42 -0.64
CA MET A 158 5.74 -8.18 -1.87
C MET A 158 6.59 -9.42 -1.60
N LYS A 159 7.59 -9.33 -0.73
CA LYS A 159 8.43 -10.48 -0.34
C LYS A 159 7.61 -11.65 0.23
N SER A 160 6.56 -11.38 1.00
CA SER A 160 5.65 -12.43 1.48
C SER A 160 4.74 -12.92 0.36
N GLY A 161 4.11 -12.01 -0.38
CA GLY A 161 3.13 -12.39 -1.41
C GLY A 161 3.73 -13.24 -2.54
N VAL A 162 4.98 -12.99 -2.93
CA VAL A 162 5.68 -13.81 -3.93
C VAL A 162 5.81 -15.26 -3.48
N LEU A 163 6.04 -15.52 -2.18
CA LEU A 163 6.13 -16.89 -1.68
C LEU A 163 4.78 -17.60 -1.72
N ASP A 164 3.71 -16.87 -1.40
CA ASP A 164 2.35 -17.41 -1.44
C ASP A 164 1.96 -17.76 -2.89
N ILE A 165 2.28 -16.89 -3.85
CA ILE A 165 2.07 -17.15 -5.29
C ILE A 165 2.88 -18.35 -5.77
N MET A 166 4.15 -18.47 -5.34
CA MET A 166 4.99 -19.62 -5.72
C MET A 166 4.42 -20.96 -5.23
N LEU A 167 3.84 -20.97 -4.02
CA LEU A 167 3.24 -22.18 -3.46
C LEU A 167 1.90 -22.53 -4.14
N LEU A 168 1.12 -21.54 -4.59
CA LEU A 168 -0.10 -21.77 -5.37
C LEU A 168 0.17 -22.45 -6.73
N GLY A 169 1.33 -22.19 -7.33
CA GLY A 169 1.75 -22.84 -8.59
C GLY A 169 2.44 -24.20 -8.41
N ALA A 170 2.54 -24.70 -7.19
CA ALA A 170 3.14 -26.01 -6.92
C ALA A 170 2.22 -27.16 -7.40
N PRO A 171 2.79 -28.26 -7.93
CA PRO A 171 2.03 -29.50 -8.11
C PRO A 171 1.47 -29.96 -6.76
N VAL A 172 0.16 -30.26 -6.74
CA VAL A 172 -0.58 -30.67 -5.52
C VAL A 172 0.02 -31.91 -4.85
N ASP A 173 0.70 -32.75 -5.63
CA ASP A 173 1.21 -34.06 -5.19
C ASP A 173 2.63 -34.02 -4.61
N SER A 174 3.28 -32.85 -4.54
CA SER A 174 4.60 -32.73 -3.93
C SER A 174 4.46 -32.20 -2.50
N PRO A 175 4.85 -32.97 -1.46
CA PRO A 175 4.93 -32.45 -0.09
C PRO A 175 6.09 -31.47 0.01
N LEU A 176 5.87 -30.24 -0.45
CA LEU A 176 6.85 -29.18 -0.38
C LEU A 176 7.01 -28.70 1.07
N PRO A 177 8.25 -28.53 1.56
CA PRO A 177 8.45 -27.93 2.87
C PRO A 177 7.81 -26.55 2.93
N ALA A 178 6.99 -26.28 3.95
CA ALA A 178 6.29 -25.01 4.05
C ALA A 178 7.26 -23.82 4.03
N LEU A 179 7.13 -22.95 3.02
CA LEU A 179 7.89 -21.71 2.91
C LEU A 179 7.41 -20.70 3.96
N GLN A 180 8.17 -20.52 5.02
CA GLN A 180 7.82 -19.54 6.04
C GLN A 180 8.12 -18.12 5.57
N ALA A 181 7.09 -17.30 5.36
CA ALA A 181 7.22 -15.91 4.87
C ALA A 181 8.16 -15.02 5.69
N LYS A 182 8.34 -15.32 6.99
CA LYS A 182 9.20 -14.56 7.90
C LYS A 182 10.59 -15.15 8.11
N LYS A 183 10.83 -16.43 7.78
CA LYS A 183 12.14 -17.08 7.94
C LYS A 183 12.80 -17.32 6.60
N LYS A 184 14.11 -17.02 6.51
CA LYS A 184 14.90 -17.23 5.29
C LYS A 184 15.54 -18.62 5.20
N GLY A 185 15.57 -19.39 6.31
CA GLY A 185 16.33 -20.64 6.41
C GLY A 185 15.92 -21.73 5.43
N ASN A 186 14.62 -21.87 5.15
CA ASN A 186 14.10 -22.91 4.27
C ASN A 186 13.89 -22.40 2.83
N ARG A 187 14.78 -21.53 2.34
CA ARG A 187 14.68 -20.93 0.99
C ARG A 187 16.00 -21.08 0.25
N GLY A 188 15.96 -20.84 -1.06
CA GLY A 188 17.12 -20.93 -1.93
C GLY A 188 17.33 -22.37 -2.38
N TRP A 189 18.55 -22.88 -2.29
CA TRP A 189 18.90 -24.24 -2.72
C TRP A 189 18.23 -25.34 -1.88
N HIS A 190 17.95 -25.09 -0.60
CA HIS A 190 17.33 -26.07 0.31
C HIS A 190 15.81 -26.25 0.14
N HIS A 191 15.19 -25.58 -0.84
CA HIS A 191 13.77 -25.76 -1.13
C HIS A 191 13.56 -25.91 -2.63
N PRO A 192 12.94 -27.00 -3.10
CA PRO A 192 12.98 -27.41 -4.51
C PRO A 192 12.35 -26.38 -5.45
N GLN A 193 11.29 -25.66 -5.05
CA GLN A 193 10.74 -24.59 -5.89
C GLN A 193 11.63 -23.35 -5.96
N THR A 194 12.30 -22.98 -4.87
CA THR A 194 13.18 -21.80 -4.89
C THR A 194 14.53 -22.13 -5.52
N ALA A 195 14.98 -23.38 -5.42
CA ALA A 195 16.16 -23.89 -6.11
C ALA A 195 15.96 -23.85 -7.62
N LYS A 196 14.79 -24.27 -8.12
CA LYS A 196 14.40 -24.15 -9.54
C LYS A 196 14.51 -22.73 -10.09
N LEU A 197 14.17 -21.71 -9.31
CA LEU A 197 14.31 -20.31 -9.73
C LEU A 197 15.76 -19.81 -9.77
N LEU A 198 16.64 -20.43 -9.00
CA LEU A 198 18.06 -20.08 -8.93
C LEU A 198 18.90 -20.88 -9.92
N CYS A 199 18.46 -22.09 -10.30
CA CYS A 199 19.05 -22.88 -11.37
C CYS A 199 18.93 -22.13 -12.70
N PRO A 200 20.04 -21.96 -13.45
CA PRO A 200 19.93 -21.57 -14.85
C PRO A 200 19.06 -22.60 -15.58
N ILE A 201 18.20 -22.16 -16.50
CA ILE A 201 17.23 -23.00 -17.23
C ILE A 201 17.86 -24.23 -17.89
N LYS A 202 19.17 -24.17 -18.17
CA LYS A 202 19.95 -25.25 -18.80
C LYS A 202 20.27 -26.42 -17.86
N TYR A 203 20.11 -26.26 -16.55
CA TYR A 203 20.48 -27.27 -15.56
C TYR A 203 19.27 -27.71 -14.76
N GLU A 204 19.09 -29.02 -14.65
CA GLU A 204 18.07 -29.58 -13.77
C GLU A 204 18.49 -29.37 -12.30
N PRO A 205 17.55 -29.05 -11.40
CA PRO A 205 17.85 -29.00 -9.97
C PRO A 205 18.21 -30.40 -9.48
N THR A 206 19.40 -30.56 -8.91
CA THR A 206 19.81 -31.85 -8.34
C THR A 206 18.86 -32.23 -7.19
N PRO A 207 18.22 -33.41 -7.21
CA PRO A 207 17.46 -33.89 -6.07
C PRO A 207 18.42 -34.24 -4.93
N GLU A 208 18.12 -33.78 -3.71
CA GLU A 208 18.74 -34.27 -2.47
C GLU A 208 18.26 -35.69 -2.13
#